data_AF-A0A0V0H300-F1
#
_entry.id   AF-A0A0V0H300-F1
#
_cell.length_a   1.000
_cell.length_b   1.000
_cell.length_c   1.000
_cell.angle_alpha   90.00
_cell.angle_beta   90.00
_cell.angle_gamma   90.00
#
_symmetry.space_group_name_H-M   'P 1'
#
loop_
_entity.id
_entity.type
_entity.pdbx_description
1 polymer ?
#
loop_
_entity_poly.entity_id
_entity_poly.type
_entity_poly.pdbx_seq_one_letter_code
_entity_poly.pdbx_strand_id
1 'polypeptide(L)'
;MMIFSSSMSVIQYYLLGHFPVPYALYFVAVTTVAALEGRHVVDEIIRTVNRASVIIFILAFTIFVSALSLGGVGIADTIRKIKEGQHMGFDNICAYNPV
;
A
#
# COMPACT_ATOMS: atom_id res chain seq x y z
N MET A 1 13.18 12.33 -6.91
CA MET A 1 12.02 13.15 -6.51
C MET A 1 10.99 12.26 -5.82
N MET A 2 11.17 12.03 -4.51
CA MET A 2 10.20 11.33 -3.65
C MET A 2 10.39 11.85 -2.21
N ILE A 3 11.65 12.02 -1.80
CA ILE A 3 12.09 12.58 -0.52
C ILE A 3 11.38 13.87 -0.09
N PHE A 4 11.11 14.82 -0.99
CA PHE A 4 10.42 16.07 -0.62
C PHE A 4 8.94 15.88 -0.27
N SER A 5 8.25 15.00 -1.01
CA SER A 5 6.85 14.67 -0.72
C SER A 5 6.75 13.79 0.53
N SER A 6 7.69 12.85 0.72
CA SER A 6 7.77 12.00 1.90
C SER A 6 8.00 12.79 3.20
N SER A 7 8.89 13.80 3.19
CA SER A 7 9.17 14.63 4.37
C SER A 7 7.96 15.44 4.82
N MET A 8 7.17 15.97 3.88
CA MET A 8 5.95 16.72 4.19
C MET A 8 4.87 15.82 4.83
N SER A 9 4.72 14.58 4.33
CA SER A 9 3.82 13.59 4.94
C SER A 9 4.28 13.15 6.32
N VAL A 10 5.59 12.95 6.55
CA VAL A 10 6.13 12.58 7.87
C VAL A 10 5.83 13.63 8.92
N ILE A 11 6.00 14.92 8.60
CA ILE A 11 5.68 16.04 9.51
C ILE A 11 4.17 16.08 9.82
N GLN A 12 3.33 15.85 8.82
CA GLN A 12 1.88 15.82 8.97
C GLN A 12 1.40 14.64 9.82
N TYR A 13 2.02 13.47 9.68
CA TYR A 13 1.79 12.32 10.56
C TYR A 13 2.29 12.59 11.99
N TYR A 14 3.46 13.21 12.16
CA TYR A 14 4.00 13.59 13.47
C TYR A 14 3.07 14.54 14.26
N LEU A 15 2.41 15.47 13.57
CA LEU A 15 1.49 16.45 14.18
C LEU A 15 0.11 15.87 14.58
N LEU A 16 -0.30 14.71 14.04
CA LEU A 16 -1.57 14.05 14.40
C LEU A 16 -1.51 13.26 15.72
N GLY A 17 -0.38 13.32 16.45
CA GLY A 17 -0.34 13.12 17.90
C GLY A 17 -0.49 11.69 18.43
N HIS A 18 -0.44 10.66 17.57
CA HIS A 18 -0.64 9.27 17.99
C HIS A 18 0.46 8.35 17.44
N PHE A 19 1.70 8.51 17.89
CA PHE A 19 2.83 7.74 17.35
C PHE A 19 3.52 6.81 18.37
N PRO A 20 3.32 5.47 18.25
CA PRO A 20 4.27 4.49 18.78
C PRO A 20 5.59 4.58 17.99
N VAL A 21 6.46 5.49 18.42
CA VAL A 21 7.85 5.68 17.94
C VAL A 21 8.61 4.36 17.66
N PRO A 22 8.54 3.31 18.50
CA PRO A 22 9.27 2.06 18.23
C PRO A 22 8.80 1.34 16.96
N TYR A 23 7.51 1.42 16.60
CA TYR A 23 6.99 0.77 15.39
C TYR A 23 7.51 1.43 14.12
N ALA A 24 7.60 2.76 14.10
CA ALA A 24 8.15 3.50 12.97
C ALA A 24 9.63 3.18 12.76
N LEU A 25 10.42 3.17 13.84
CA LEU A 25 11.84 2.83 13.81
C LEU A 25 12.07 1.39 13.32
N TYR A 26 11.26 0.44 13.79
CA TYR A 26 11.31 -0.95 13.32
C TYR A 26 11.00 -1.04 11.82
N PHE A 27 9.94 -0.38 11.35
CA PHE A 27 9.57 -0.42 9.93
C PHE A 27 10.65 0.20 9.04
N VAL A 28 11.26 1.31 9.48
CA VAL A 28 12.38 1.95 8.78
C VAL A 28 13.60 1.03 8.72
N ALA A 29 13.95 0.37 9.82
CA ALA A 29 15.06 -0.59 9.82
C ALA A 29 14.80 -1.75 8.85
N VAL A 30 13.62 -2.37 8.92
CA VAL A 30 13.24 -3.48 8.04
C VAL A 30 13.20 -3.07 6.56
N THR A 31 12.60 -1.92 6.24
CA THR A 31 12.56 -1.42 4.85
C THR A 31 13.94 -1.05 4.32
N THR A 32 14.84 -0.53 5.16
CA THR A 32 16.21 -0.23 4.74
C THR A 32 16.96 -1.50 4.37
N VAL A 33 16.87 -2.55 5.20
CA VAL A 33 17.48 -3.85 4.91
C VAL A 33 16.88 -4.45 3.64
N ALA A 34 15.55 -4.46 3.53
CA ALA A 34 14.87 -4.98 2.34
C ALA A 34 15.23 -4.21 1.05
N ALA A 35 15.42 -2.88 1.14
CA ALA A 35 15.82 -2.06 0.00
C ALA A 35 17.26 -2.33 -0.45
N LEU A 36 18.18 -2.58 0.49
CA LEU A 36 19.56 -2.96 0.18
C LEU A 36 19.60 -4.31 -0.55
N GLU A 37 18.96 -5.32 0.02
CA GLU A 37 18.88 -6.67 -0.56
C GLU A 37 18.17 -6.66 -1.91
N GLY A 38 17.01 -5.99 -1.98
CA GLY A 38 16.22 -5.90 -3.20
C GLY A 38 16.98 -5.19 -4.33
N ARG A 39 17.68 -4.10 -4.02
CA ARG A 39 18.49 -3.40 -5.01
C ARG A 39 19.67 -4.24 -5.49
N HIS A 40 20.36 -4.95 -4.58
CA HIS A 40 21.50 -5.80 -4.94
C HIS A 40 21.08 -6.92 -5.90
N VAL A 41 19.98 -7.60 -5.59
CA VAL A 41 19.44 -8.69 -6.42
C VAL A 41 18.91 -8.18 -7.76
N VAL A 42 18.19 -7.05 -7.77
CA VAL A 42 17.64 -6.47 -9.01
C VAL A 42 18.77 -6.06 -9.97
N ASP A 43 19.86 -5.49 -9.47
CA ASP A 43 21.00 -5.07 -10.29
C ASP A 43 21.70 -6.25 -10.96
N GLU A 44 21.90 -7.35 -10.22
CA GLU A 44 22.49 -8.60 -10.72
C GLU A 44 21.61 -9.24 -11.82
N ILE A 45 20.28 -9.24 -11.62
CA ILE A 45 19.31 -9.76 -12.59
C ILE A 45 19.29 -8.91 -13.87
N ILE A 46 19.35 -7.59 -13.74
CA ILE A 46 19.38 -6.68 -14.89
C ILE A 46 20.67 -6.87 -15.70
N ARG A 47 21.83 -6.99 -15.03
CA ARG A 47 23.12 -7.25 -15.69
C ARG A 47 23.13 -8.56 -16.47
N THR A 48 22.47 -9.60 -15.94
CA THR A 48 22.44 -10.92 -16.57
C THR A 48 21.53 -10.95 -17.81
N VAL A 49 20.39 -10.25 -17.79
CA VAL A 49 19.34 -10.47 -18.80
C VAL A 49 19.22 -9.33 -19.83
N ASN A 50 19.67 -8.11 -19.55
CA ASN A 50 19.76 -6.94 -20.47
C ASN A 50 18.63 -6.80 -21.52
N ARG A 51 17.42 -7.28 -21.20
CA ARG A 51 16.23 -7.24 -22.07
C ARG A 51 15.12 -6.50 -21.36
N ALA A 52 14.44 -5.62 -22.10
CA ALA A 52 13.34 -4.81 -21.61
C ALA A 52 12.18 -5.64 -21.01
N SER A 53 12.02 -6.90 -21.44
CA SER A 53 10.99 -7.81 -20.94
C SER A 53 11.06 -8.08 -19.42
N VAL A 54 12.25 -8.01 -18.81
CA VAL A 54 12.41 -8.27 -17.37
C VAL A 54 11.81 -7.15 -16.52
N ILE A 55 11.97 -5.89 -16.95
CA ILE A 55 11.42 -4.74 -16.23
C ILE A 55 9.89 -4.84 -16.19
N ILE A 56 9.28 -5.17 -17.33
CA ILE A 56 7.83 -5.32 -17.46
C ILE A 56 7.32 -6.48 -16.59
N PHE A 57 8.07 -7.59 -16.51
CA PHE A 57 7.72 -8.71 -15.65
C PHE A 57 7.68 -8.31 -14.16
N ILE A 58 8.68 -7.58 -13.69
CA ILE A 58 8.73 -7.08 -12.30
C ILE A 58 7.56 -6.10 -12.05
N LEU A 59 7.30 -5.18 -12.97
CA LEU A 59 6.18 -4.24 -12.87
C LEU A 59 4.84 -4.98 -12.78
N ALA A 60 4.59 -5.94 -13.66
CA ALA A 60 3.36 -6.73 -13.64
C ALA A 60 3.20 -7.53 -12.34
N PHE A 61 4.28 -8.16 -11.86
CA PHE A 61 4.27 -8.91 -10.61
C PHE A 61 3.94 -8.01 -9.40
N THR A 62 4.59 -6.85 -9.29
CA THR A 62 4.32 -5.90 -8.19
C THR A 62 2.89 -5.35 -8.22
N ILE A 63 2.34 -5.08 -9.40
CA ILE A 63 0.94 -4.67 -9.57
C ILE A 63 0.00 -5.80 -9.13
N PHE A 64 0.29 -7.04 -9.54
CA PHE A 64 -0.53 -8.21 -9.19
C PHE A 64 -0.57 -8.44 -7.68
N VAL A 65 0.57 -8.45 -7.00
CA VAL A 65 0.67 -8.61 -5.54
C VAL A 65 -0.08 -7.49 -4.80
N SER A 66 0.03 -6.25 -5.30
CA SER A 66 -0.69 -5.10 -4.74
C SER A 66 -2.20 -5.25 -4.89
N ALA A 67 -2.66 -5.67 -6.08
CA ALA A 67 -4.08 -5.91 -6.36
C ALA A 67 -4.65 -7.03 -5.48
N LEU A 68 -3.91 -8.13 -5.29
CA LEU A 68 -4.32 -9.22 -4.42
C LEU A 68 -4.39 -8.79 -2.95
N SER A 69 -3.41 -8.01 -2.47
CA SER A 69 -3.37 -7.56 -1.08
C SER A 69 -4.51 -6.57 -0.78
N LEU A 70 -4.69 -5.56 -1.62
CA LEU A 70 -5.76 -4.57 -1.47
C LEU A 70 -7.14 -5.20 -1.70
N GLY A 71 -7.28 -6.03 -2.72
CA GLY A 71 -8.52 -6.75 -3.01
C GLY A 71 -8.90 -7.69 -1.88
N GLY A 72 -7.96 -8.46 -1.33
CA GLY A 72 -8.21 -9.39 -0.24
C GLY A 72 -8.67 -8.70 1.04
N VAL A 73 -7.95 -7.65 1.48
CA VAL A 73 -8.33 -6.88 2.68
C VAL A 73 -9.65 -6.14 2.46
N GLY A 74 -9.86 -5.55 1.28
CA GLY A 74 -11.09 -4.83 0.94
C GLY A 74 -12.32 -5.74 0.94
N ILE A 75 -12.21 -6.94 0.37
CA ILE A 75 -13.30 -7.94 0.37
C ILE A 75 -13.58 -8.41 1.81
N ALA A 76 -12.55 -8.66 2.62
CA ALA A 76 -12.72 -9.09 4.00
C ALA A 76 -13.40 -8.02 4.88
N ASP A 77 -13.01 -6.75 4.74
CA ASP A 77 -13.64 -5.62 5.45
C ASP A 77 -15.10 -5.43 5.02
N THR A 78 -15.38 -5.59 3.71
CA THR A 78 -16.74 -5.50 3.17
C THR A 78 -17.62 -6.59 3.76
N ILE A 79 -17.17 -7.85 3.79
CA ILE A 79 -17.96 -8.96 4.35
C ILE A 79 -18.22 -8.76 5.85
N ARG A 80 -17.22 -8.26 6.60
CA ARG A 80 -17.37 -7.90 8.02
C ARG A 80 -18.50 -6.87 8.20
N LYS A 81 -18.48 -5.79 7.42
CA LYS A 81 -19.48 -4.73 7.47
C LYS A 81 -20.89 -5.20 7.09
N ILE A 82 -21.03 -6.14 6.15
CA ILE A 82 -22.33 -6.76 5.81
C ILE A 82 -22.89 -7.50 7.04
N LYS A 83 -22.04 -8.28 7.71
CA LYS A 83 -22.44 -9.14 8.83
C LYS A 83 -22.83 -8.35 10.08
N GLU A 84 -22.19 -7.21 10.30
CA GLU A 84 -22.48 -6.28 11.40
C GLU A 84 -23.64 -5.32 11.06
N GLY A 85 -24.22 -5.41 9.84
CA GLY A 85 -25.35 -4.58 9.42
C GLY A 85 -25.03 -3.08 9.29
N GLN A 86 -23.74 -2.74 9.17
CA GLN A 86 -23.31 -1.35 9.12
C GLN A 86 -23.47 -0.74 7.72
N HIS A 87 -23.77 0.55 7.69
CA HIS A 87 -23.96 1.33 6.48
C HIS A 87 -22.72 1.24 5.57
N MET A 88 -22.92 0.71 4.36
CA MET A 88 -21.86 0.52 3.35
C MET A 88 -21.40 1.81 2.67
N GLY A 89 -21.81 2.97 3.17
CA GLY A 89 -21.59 4.27 2.54
C GLY A 89 -22.47 4.53 1.31
N PHE A 90 -23.42 3.63 1.00
CA PHE A 90 -24.52 3.92 0.09
C PHE A 90 -25.69 4.47 0.91
N ASP A 91 -25.90 5.78 0.82
CA ASP A 91 -27.17 6.39 1.25
C ASP A 91 -28.32 5.70 0.51
N ASN A 92 -29.40 5.46 1.24
CA ASN A 92 -30.52 4.67 0.77
C ASN A 92 -31.22 5.40 -0.39
N ILE A 93 -30.90 5.03 -1.63
CA ILE A 93 -31.53 5.59 -2.84
C ILE A 93 -33.06 5.36 -2.86
N CYS A 94 -33.59 4.49 -2.01
CA CYS A 94 -35.03 4.27 -1.83
C CYS A 94 -35.67 5.19 -0.77
N ALA A 95 -34.90 6.03 -0.07
CA ALA A 95 -35.42 7.04 0.86
C ALA A 95 -35.77 8.39 0.19
N TYR A 96 -35.59 8.50 -1.13
CA TYR A 96 -36.12 9.63 -1.90
C TYR A 96 -37.62 9.43 -2.10
N ASN A 97 -38.41 9.82 -1.10
CA ASN A 97 -39.84 10.03 -1.24
C ASN A 97 -40.04 11.51 -1.61
N PRO A 98 -40.24 11.86 -2.89
CA PRO A 98 -40.58 13.23 -3.25
C PRO A 98 -41.98 13.52 -2.70
N VAL A 99 -42.03 14.30 -1.63
CA VAL A 99 -43.24 14.99 -1.17
C VAL A 99 -43.47 16.24 -2.02
#